data_AF-A0A2V6L0R0-F1
#
_entry.id   AF-A0A2V6L0R0-F1
#
_cell.length_a   1.000
_cell.length_b   1.000
_cell.length_c   1.000
_cell.angle_alpha   90.00
_cell.angle_beta   90.00
_cell.angle_gamma   90.00
#
_symmetry.space_group_name_H-M   'P 1'
#
loop_
_entity.id
_entity.type
_entity.pdbx_description
1 polymer ?
#
loop_
_entity_poly.entity_id
_entity_poly.type
_entity_poly.pdbx_seq_one_letter_code
_entity_poly.pdbx_strand_id
1 'polypeptide(L)'
;MPNESHPFSDEIHIEQLEVSARIGVPEQERASPQRLSVSISFWPYQQTRDVTDKIDQTVNYSAVAEEAKSFVRDQSVNLIETLADRLATHLLKTFPI
;
A
#
# COMPACT_ATOMS: atom_id res chain seq x y z
N MET A 1 -4.19 29.84 20.28
CA MET A 1 -4.22 28.36 20.23
C MET A 1 -2.83 27.91 19.78
N PRO A 2 -2.09 27.14 20.57
CA PRO A 2 -0.76 26.71 20.15
C PRO A 2 -0.93 25.65 19.05
N ASN A 3 -0.20 25.82 17.95
CA ASN A 3 -0.07 24.84 16.88
C ASN A 3 0.42 23.52 17.47
N GLU A 4 -0.45 22.51 17.49
CA GLU A 4 -0.04 21.11 17.66
C GLU A 4 0.83 20.74 16.45
N SER A 5 2.13 20.88 16.62
CA SER A 5 3.11 20.33 15.70
C SER A 5 2.99 18.81 15.80
N HIS A 6 2.22 18.20 14.90
CA HIS A 6 2.07 16.76 14.81
C HIS A 6 3.46 16.19 14.49
N PRO A 7 4.08 15.37 15.36
CA PRO A 7 5.43 14.85 15.12
C PRO A 7 5.50 13.80 14.00
N PHE A 8 4.40 13.53 13.28
CA PHE A 8 4.27 12.50 12.24
C PHE A 8 3.82 13.07 10.89
N SER A 9 4.40 14.20 10.47
CA SER A 9 3.88 14.95 9.31
C SER A 9 4.26 14.39 7.92
N ASP A 10 4.96 13.26 7.85
CA ASP A 10 5.40 12.66 6.59
C ASP A 10 4.43 11.55 6.15
N GLU A 11 3.14 11.85 5.98
CA GLU A 11 2.19 10.89 5.41
C GLU A 11 2.40 10.76 3.90
N ILE A 12 2.54 9.52 3.41
CA ILE A 12 2.61 9.24 1.98
C ILE A 12 1.31 8.58 1.54
N HIS A 13 0.71 9.16 0.50
CA HIS A 13 -0.52 8.65 -0.11
C HIS A 13 -0.27 8.17 -1.53
N ILE A 14 -0.66 6.94 -1.80
CA ILE A 14 -0.71 6.35 -3.14
C ILE A 14 -2.19 6.22 -3.48
N GLU A 15 -2.67 7.08 -4.36
CA GLU A 15 -4.07 7.11 -4.76
C GLU A 15 -4.32 6.28 -6.02
N GLN A 16 -5.47 5.60 -6.05
CA GLN A 16 -5.99 4.92 -7.25
C GLN A 16 -4.98 3.96 -7.90
N LEU A 17 -4.24 3.22 -7.08
CA LEU A 17 -3.33 2.19 -7.56
C LEU A 17 -4.14 1.08 -8.25
N GLU A 18 -4.02 1.01 -9.57
CA GLU A 18 -4.64 -0.07 -10.34
C GLU A 18 -3.90 -1.39 -10.09
N VAL A 19 -4.63 -2.38 -9.60
CA VAL A 19 -4.16 -3.74 -9.34
C VAL A 19 -5.09 -4.74 -9.99
N SER A 20 -4.60 -5.94 -10.26
CA SER A 20 -5.42 -7.05 -10.76
C SER A 20 -5.45 -8.13 -9.70
N ALA A 21 -6.64 -8.57 -9.28
CA ALA A 21 -6.79 -9.61 -8.25
C ALA A 21 -7.91 -10.58 -8.61
N ARG A 22 -7.86 -11.81 -8.09
CA ARG A 22 -9.00 -12.73 -8.13
C ARG A 22 -9.82 -12.54 -6.85
N ILE A 23 -10.94 -11.86 -6.96
CA ILE A 23 -11.79 -11.53 -5.82
C ILE A 23 -13.25 -11.90 -6.07
N GLY A 24 -13.91 -12.43 -5.05
CA GLY A 24 -15.34 -12.73 -5.11
C GLY A 24 -15.73 -13.98 -4.34
N VAL A 25 -16.95 -13.99 -3.79
CA VAL A 25 -17.50 -15.15 -3.08
C VAL A 25 -17.81 -16.30 -4.04
N PRO A 26 -18.46 -16.06 -5.22
CA PRO A 26 -18.67 -17.09 -6.22
C PRO A 26 -17.34 -17.49 -6.89
N GLU A 27 -17.18 -18.78 -7.19
CA GLU A 27 -16.01 -19.27 -7.94
C GLU A 27 -15.87 -18.65 -9.33
N GLN A 28 -16.99 -18.28 -9.97
CA GLN A 28 -16.99 -17.60 -11.27
C GLN A 28 -16.36 -16.21 -11.21
N GLU A 29 -16.50 -15.49 -10.10
CA GLU A 29 -15.86 -14.18 -9.92
C GLU A 29 -14.34 -14.30 -9.74
N ARG A 30 -13.87 -15.42 -9.17
CA ARG A 30 -12.43 -15.73 -9.01
C ARG A 30 -11.81 -16.39 -10.24
N ALA A 31 -12.62 -16.84 -11.19
CA ALA A 31 -12.13 -17.50 -12.40
C ALA A 31 -11.30 -16.57 -13.29
N SER A 32 -11.64 -15.28 -13.31
CA SER A 32 -10.89 -14.24 -14.05
C SER A 32 -10.38 -13.15 -13.12
N PRO A 33 -9.15 -12.64 -13.33
CA PRO A 33 -8.67 -11.47 -12.60
C PRO A 33 -9.56 -10.26 -12.89
N GLN A 34 -9.90 -9.51 -11.84
CA GLN A 34 -10.65 -8.27 -11.92
C GLN A 34 -9.73 -7.09 -11.63
N ARG A 35 -9.96 -5.97 -12.32
CA ARG A 35 -9.25 -4.72 -12.06
C ARG A 35 -9.83 -4.06 -10.80
N LEU A 36 -8.98 -3.81 -9.83
CA LEU A 36 -9.31 -3.11 -8.59
C LEU A 36 -8.49 -1.83 -8.50
N SER A 37 -9.04 -0.84 -7.79
CA SER A 37 -8.35 0.40 -7.44
C SER A 37 -8.13 0.40 -5.93
N VAL A 38 -6.88 0.54 -5.51
CA VAL A 38 -6.49 0.56 -4.09
C VAL A 38 -5.84 1.90 -3.78
N SER A 39 -6.27 2.55 -2.71
CA SER A 39 -5.57 3.71 -2.16
C SER A 39 -4.84 3.27 -0.88
N ILE A 40 -3.57 3.65 -0.74
CA ILE A 40 -2.71 3.25 0.38
C ILE A 40 -2.14 4.51 1.01
N SER A 41 -2.39 4.69 2.30
CA SER A 41 -1.78 5.75 3.12
C SER A 41 -0.89 5.10 4.18
N PHE A 42 0.31 5.62 4.37
CA PHE A 42 1.24 5.10 5.36
C PHE A 42 2.21 6.17 5.90
N TRP A 43 2.78 5.90 7.08
CA TRP A 43 3.69 6.81 7.77
C TRP A 43 5.05 6.13 7.97
N PRO A 44 6.09 6.54 7.24
CA PRO A 44 7.41 5.99 7.41
C PRO A 44 7.96 6.29 8.82
N TYR A 45 8.53 5.28 9.47
CA TYR A 45 9.11 5.42 10.81
C TYR A 45 10.32 6.36 10.84
N GLN A 46 11.01 6.50 9.73
CA GLN A 46 12.13 7.42 9.58
C GLN A 46 11.65 8.69 8.89
N GLN A 47 11.53 9.79 9.65
CA GLN A 47 11.50 11.13 9.08
C GLN A 47 12.77 11.31 8.27
N THR A 48 12.68 11.32 6.95
CA THR A 48 13.79 11.75 6.09
C THR A 48 13.97 13.24 6.27
N ARG A 49 14.67 13.64 7.34
CA ARG A 49 15.05 15.03 7.61
C ARG A 49 16.06 15.56 6.61
N ASP A 50 16.70 14.69 5.84
CA ASP A 50 17.55 15.06 4.74
C ASP A 50 16.82 14.83 3.42
N VAL A 51 16.18 15.89 2.94
CA VAL A 51 15.87 16.10 1.53
C VAL A 51 17.19 16.32 0.80
N THR A 52 18.01 15.28 0.75
CA THR A 52 19.05 15.17 -0.27
C THR A 52 18.39 14.43 -1.41
N ASP A 53 18.46 15.00 -2.60
CA ASP A 53 17.89 14.59 -3.90
C ASP A 53 18.42 13.21 -4.37
N LYS A 54 18.31 12.20 -3.50
CA LYS A 54 18.82 10.85 -3.63
C LYS A 54 17.67 9.90 -3.32
N ILE A 55 17.10 9.38 -4.40
CA ILE A 55 16.07 8.33 -4.46
C ILE A 55 16.45 7.08 -3.62
N ASP A 56 17.72 6.93 -3.23
CA ASP A 56 18.23 5.83 -2.41
C ASP A 56 17.95 5.93 -0.90
N GLN A 57 17.54 7.07 -0.35
CA GLN A 57 17.33 7.24 1.11
C GLN A 57 15.92 7.69 1.51
N THR A 58 15.05 7.92 0.54
CA THR A 58 13.63 8.23 0.75
C THR A 58 12.79 6.97 0.66
N VAL A 59 11.75 6.87 1.50
CA VAL A 59 10.84 5.73 1.50
C VAL A 59 10.29 5.56 0.09
N ASN A 60 10.65 4.45 -0.54
CA ASN A 60 10.41 4.23 -1.95
C ASN A 60 8.94 3.84 -2.14
N TYR A 61 8.07 4.85 -2.23
CA TYR A 61 6.64 4.68 -2.53
C TYR A 61 6.43 3.91 -3.85
N SER A 62 7.38 3.97 -4.78
CA SER A 62 7.32 3.18 -6.02
C SER A 62 7.55 1.69 -5.73
N ALA A 63 8.47 1.35 -4.82
CA ALA A 63 8.64 -0.02 -4.35
C ALA A 63 7.41 -0.52 -3.57
N VAL A 64 6.79 0.32 -2.74
CA VAL A 64 5.54 -0.01 -2.04
C VAL A 64 4.41 -0.28 -3.05
N ALA A 65 4.25 0.57 -4.07
CA ALA A 65 3.26 0.41 -5.12
C ALA A 65 3.48 -0.88 -5.93
N GLU A 66 4.70 -1.15 -6.36
CA GLU A 66 5.03 -2.35 -7.14
C GLU A 66 4.88 -3.62 -6.30
N GLU A 67 5.28 -3.61 -5.03
CA GLU A 67 5.08 -4.71 -4.12
C GLU A 67 3.58 -4.96 -3.86
N ALA A 68 2.79 -3.91 -3.67
CA ALA A 68 1.34 -4.02 -3.52
C ALA A 68 0.68 -4.65 -4.76
N LYS A 69 1.03 -4.19 -5.97
CA LYS A 69 0.57 -4.80 -7.23
C LYS A 69 0.96 -6.26 -7.33
N SER A 70 2.20 -6.58 -6.99
CA SER A 70 2.75 -7.93 -7.08
C SER A 70 2.03 -8.88 -6.12
N PHE A 71 1.91 -8.47 -4.85
CA PHE A 71 1.22 -9.23 -3.82
C PHE A 71 -0.23 -9.51 -4.20
N VAL A 72 -0.97 -8.47 -4.61
CA VAL A 72 -2.41 -8.56 -4.93
C VAL A 72 -2.67 -9.46 -6.15
N ARG A 73 -1.78 -9.45 -7.14
CA ARG A 73 -1.88 -10.31 -8.34
C ARG A 73 -1.91 -11.80 -8.02
N ASP A 74 -1.18 -12.19 -6.98
CA ASP A 74 -1.06 -13.59 -6.57
C ASP A 74 -2.11 -13.97 -5.51
N GLN A 75 -2.88 -13.01 -5.00
CA GLN A 75 -3.96 -13.28 -4.06
C GLN A 75 -5.24 -13.75 -4.77
N SER A 76 -5.89 -14.74 -4.15
CA SER A 76 -7.26 -15.14 -4.43
C SER A 76 -8.05 -15.13 -3.12
N VAL A 77 -8.96 -14.17 -2.97
CA VAL A 77 -9.74 -13.99 -1.72
C VAL A 77 -11.21 -13.79 -2.03
N ASN A 78 -12.06 -14.02 -1.04
CA ASN A 78 -13.51 -13.91 -1.22
C ASN A 78 -14.02 -12.48 -0.97
N LEU A 79 -13.29 -11.71 -0.17
CA LEU A 79 -13.73 -10.43 0.40
C LEU A 79 -12.65 -9.36 0.24
N ILE A 80 -13.07 -8.11 0.01
CA ILE A 80 -12.16 -6.96 -0.10
C ILE A 80 -11.48 -6.67 1.24
N GLU A 81 -12.17 -6.94 2.34
CA GLU A 81 -11.68 -6.80 3.70
C GLU A 81 -10.49 -7.73 3.95
N THR A 82 -10.57 -8.97 3.47
CA THR A 82 -9.45 -9.92 3.56
C THR A 82 -8.27 -9.51 2.68
N LEU A 83 -8.53 -8.95 1.49
CA LEU A 83 -7.47 -8.43 0.63
C LEU A 83 -6.73 -7.27 1.31
N ALA A 84 -7.50 -6.32 1.85
CA ALA A 84 -6.98 -5.12 2.49
C ALA A 84 -6.14 -5.47 3.73
N ASP A 85 -6.66 -6.32 4.62
CA ASP A 85 -5.93 -6.76 5.84
C ASP A 85 -4.61 -7.46 5.51
N ARG A 86 -4.63 -8.37 4.53
CA ARG A 86 -3.42 -9.09 4.07
C ARG A 86 -2.42 -8.15 3.42
N LEU A 87 -2.88 -7.23 2.57
CA LEU A 87 -2.02 -6.26 1.92
C LEU A 87 -1.37 -5.33 2.95
N ALA A 88 -2.15 -4.78 3.88
CA ALA A 88 -1.62 -3.93 4.95
C ALA A 88 -0.58 -4.68 5.81
N THR A 89 -0.91 -5.90 6.24
CA THR A 89 -0.01 -6.75 7.02
C THR A 89 1.28 -7.08 6.25
N HIS A 90 1.19 -7.30 4.93
CA HIS A 90 2.34 -7.56 4.07
C HIS A 90 3.25 -6.34 3.97
N LEU A 91 2.67 -5.16 3.71
CA LEU A 91 3.42 -3.92 3.57
C LEU A 91 4.11 -3.52 4.89
N LEU A 92 3.42 -3.62 6.04
CA LEU A 92 3.99 -3.36 7.37
C LEU A 92 5.14 -4.31 7.75
N LYS A 93 5.17 -5.52 7.18
CA LYS A 93 6.27 -6.49 7.38
C LYS A 93 7.45 -6.26 6.45
N THR A 94 7.18 -5.71 5.26
CA THR A 94 8.17 -5.58 4.18
C THR A 94 8.88 -4.23 4.24
N PHE A 95 8.19 -3.18 4.69
CA PHE A 95 8.69 -1.81 4.73
C PHE A 95 8.64 -1.24 6.16
N PRO A 96 9.56 -0.34 6.52
CA PRO A 96 9.54 0.37 7.79
C PRO A 96 8.52 1.53 7.76
N ILE A 97 7.23 1.20 7.69
CA ILE A 97 6.07 2.11 7.63
C ILE A 97 5.02 1.77 8.70
#